data_AF-C0Z7P1-F1
#
_entry.id   AF-C0Z7P1-F1
#
_cell.length_a   1.000
_cell.length_b   1.000
_cell.length_c   1.000
_cell.angle_alpha   90.00
_cell.angle_beta   90.00
_cell.angle_gamma   90.00
#
_symmetry.space_group_name_H-M   'P 1'
#
loop_
_entity.id
_entity.type
_entity.pdbx_description
1 polymer ?
#
loop_
_entity_poly.entity_id
_entity_poly.type
_entity_poly.pdbx_seq_one_letter_code
_entity_poly.pdbx_strand_id
1 'polypeptide(L)'
;MINHDWNQRFIGGVFINKRRILKSINIIFTREGVIFDDVCMIATYRTYALDDPERCAIDQVVLSMEFPGYPEETACITYDEYLQVIECGLQDVMDRYEDSEREEILQTLEKARNELGRKNELT
;
A
#
# COMPACT_ATOMS: atom_id res chain seq x y z
N MET A 1 -0.52 -13.03 7.31
CA MET A 1 -1.04 -11.99 8.21
C MET A 1 0.12 -11.21 8.80
N ILE A 2 0.21 -9.93 8.45
CA ILE A 2 1.16 -8.97 9.02
C ILE A 2 0.85 -8.76 10.51
N ASN A 3 1.86 -8.70 11.37
CA ASN A 3 1.68 -8.38 12.79
C ASN A 3 1.08 -6.96 12.94
N HIS A 4 0.16 -6.76 13.89
CA HIS A 4 -0.48 -5.48 14.18
C HIS A 4 0.53 -4.33 14.37
N ASP A 5 1.63 -4.57 15.09
CA ASP A 5 2.68 -3.57 15.31
C ASP A 5 3.37 -3.15 14.01
N TRP A 6 3.62 -4.11 13.11
CA TRP A 6 4.21 -3.85 11.81
C TRP A 6 3.28 -3.01 10.94
N ASN A 7 1.99 -3.37 10.93
CA ASN A 7 0.97 -2.65 10.16
C ASN A 7 0.85 -1.19 10.62
N GLN A 8 0.83 -0.96 11.94
CA GLN A 8 0.79 0.38 12.52
C GLN A 8 2.03 1.22 12.16
N ARG A 9 3.24 0.62 12.17
CA ARG A 9 4.47 1.31 11.73
C ARG A 9 4.41 1.69 10.25
N PHE A 10 3.97 0.77 9.40
CA PHE A 10 3.84 1.00 7.96
C PHE A 10 2.83 2.10 7.65
N ILE A 11 1.65 2.03 8.30
CA ILE A 11 0.65 3.10 8.23
C ILE A 11 1.27 4.43 8.65
N GLY A 12 2.01 4.48 9.77
CA GLY A 12 2.69 5.69 10.23
C GLY A 12 3.69 6.28 9.22
N GLY A 13 4.41 5.45 8.47
CA GLY A 13 5.38 5.88 7.46
C GLY A 13 4.74 6.31 6.12
N VAL A 14 3.63 5.69 5.73
CA VAL A 14 2.97 5.96 4.45
C VAL A 14 1.88 7.03 4.56
N PHE A 15 1.07 7.02 5.63
CA PHE A 15 -0.15 7.83 5.78
C PHE A 15 0.13 9.20 6.43
N ILE A 16 1.23 9.83 6.02
CA ILE A 16 1.71 11.11 6.55
C ILE A 16 0.95 12.30 5.93
N ASN A 17 0.62 12.21 4.64
CA ASN A 17 -0.06 13.26 3.89
C ASN A 17 -0.90 12.68 2.75
N LYS A 18 -1.85 13.49 2.26
CA LYS A 18 -2.77 13.13 1.18
C LYS A 18 -2.03 12.57 -0.05
N ARG A 19 -0.91 13.19 -0.46
CA ARG A 19 -0.17 12.77 -1.65
C ARG A 19 0.36 11.34 -1.52
N ARG A 20 0.87 10.95 -0.35
CA ARG A 20 1.34 9.56 -0.12
C ARG A 20 0.20 8.56 -0.08
N ILE A 21 -0.91 8.93 0.56
CA ILE A 21 -2.14 8.12 0.60
C ILE A 21 -2.64 7.83 -0.82
N LEU A 22 -2.81 8.87 -1.65
CA LEU A 22 -3.29 8.71 -3.02
C LEU A 22 -2.32 7.89 -3.87
N LYS A 23 -1.00 8.08 -3.71
CA LYS A 23 0.01 7.24 -4.35
C LYS A 23 -0.11 5.78 -3.93
N SER A 24 -0.29 5.52 -2.63
CA SER A 24 -0.47 4.18 -2.07
C SER A 24 -1.69 3.47 -2.66
N ILE A 25 -2.84 4.16 -2.73
CA ILE A 25 -4.06 3.64 -3.37
C ILE A 25 -3.81 3.38 -4.86
N ASN A 26 -3.10 4.27 -5.55
CA ASN A 26 -2.89 4.16 -7.00
C ASN A 26 -2.14 2.90 -7.44
N ILE A 27 -1.35 2.28 -6.56
CA ILE A 27 -0.65 1.02 -6.84
C ILE A 27 -1.64 -0.10 -7.20
N ILE A 28 -2.85 -0.07 -6.66
CA ILE A 28 -3.91 -1.04 -6.97
C ILE A 28 -4.30 -0.97 -8.45
N PHE A 29 -4.30 0.23 -9.04
CA PHE A 29 -4.61 0.44 -10.45
C PHE A 29 -3.40 0.15 -11.35
N THR A 30 -2.26 0.76 -11.04
CA THR A 30 -1.11 0.78 -11.95
C THR A 30 -0.31 -0.51 -11.90
N ARG A 31 -0.32 -1.21 -10.76
CA ARG A 31 0.60 -2.32 -10.47
C ARG A 31 2.07 -1.89 -10.56
N GLU A 32 2.33 -0.60 -10.36
CA GLU A 32 3.66 -0.01 -10.31
C GLU A 32 4.03 0.28 -8.86
N GLY A 33 5.22 -0.16 -8.45
CA GLY A 33 5.75 0.15 -7.12
C GLY A 33 6.07 1.63 -6.94
N VAL A 34 6.25 2.05 -5.69
CA VAL A 34 6.61 3.42 -5.32
C VAL A 34 7.62 3.39 -4.16
N ILE A 35 8.61 4.27 -4.25
CA ILE A 35 9.49 4.63 -3.14
C ILE A 35 8.98 5.95 -2.57
N PHE A 36 8.64 5.99 -1.29
CA PHE A 36 8.13 7.21 -0.64
C PHE A 36 9.25 8.07 -0.08
N ASP A 37 10.26 7.43 0.48
CA ASP A 37 11.51 7.95 1.04
C ASP A 37 12.46 6.78 1.29
N ASP A 38 13.59 7.06 1.93
CA ASP A 38 14.60 6.07 2.32
C ASP A 38 14.11 5.09 3.40
N VAL A 39 12.88 5.26 3.91
CA VAL A 39 12.31 4.49 5.03
C VAL A 39 11.15 3.60 4.59
N CYS A 40 10.40 3.96 3.53
CA CYS A 40 9.20 3.24 3.10
C CYS A 40 9.14 3.04 1.59
N MET A 41 9.02 1.78 1.18
CA MET A 41 8.83 1.37 -0.21
C MET A 41 7.65 0.39 -0.33
N ILE A 42 6.96 0.46 -1.46
CA ILE A 42 6.02 -0.56 -1.91
C ILE A 42 6.49 -1.05 -3.28
N ALA A 43 6.87 -2.32 -3.37
CA ALA A 43 7.28 -2.96 -4.61
C ALA A 43 6.18 -3.89 -5.15
N THR A 44 6.19 -4.11 -6.45
CA THR A 44 5.25 -5.01 -7.15
C THR A 44 6.03 -6.00 -8.01
N TYR A 45 5.33 -6.96 -8.62
CA TYR A 45 5.91 -7.89 -9.61
C TYR A 45 6.73 -7.19 -10.72
N ARG A 46 6.38 -5.94 -11.05
CA ARG A 46 7.06 -5.15 -12.09
C ARG A 46 8.30 -4.40 -11.58
N THR A 47 8.47 -4.29 -10.27
CA THR A 47 9.62 -3.59 -9.66
C THR A 47 10.92 -4.38 -9.81
N TYR A 48 10.84 -5.71 -9.73
CA TYR A 48 12.00 -6.61 -9.71
C TYR A 48 12.33 -7.20 -11.09
N ALA A 49 13.59 -7.61 -11.27
CA ALA A 49 14.05 -8.36 -12.44
C ALA A 49 13.41 -9.75 -12.50
N LEU A 50 13.44 -10.38 -13.69
CA LEU A 50 12.75 -11.67 -13.91
C LEU A 50 13.28 -12.82 -13.04
N ASP A 51 14.56 -12.77 -12.71
CA ASP A 51 15.34 -13.76 -11.98
C ASP A 51 15.60 -13.36 -10.51
N ASP A 52 14.99 -12.27 -10.05
CA ASP A 52 15.16 -11.79 -8.68
C ASP A 52 14.43 -12.72 -7.69
N PRO A 53 15.14 -13.32 -6.71
CA PRO A 53 14.53 -14.21 -5.73
C PRO A 53 13.55 -13.50 -4.78
N GLU A 54 13.60 -12.18 -4.68
CA GLU A 54 12.70 -11.37 -3.85
C GLU A 54 11.44 -10.92 -4.60
N ARG A 55 11.32 -11.29 -5.89
CA ARG A 55 10.18 -10.94 -6.71
C ARG A 55 8.89 -11.59 -6.19
N CYS A 56 7.93 -10.76 -5.80
CA CYS A 56 6.60 -11.23 -5.42
C CYS A 56 5.78 -11.75 -6.61
N ALA A 57 4.68 -12.46 -6.35
CA ALA A 57 3.75 -12.89 -7.38
C ALA A 57 2.99 -11.69 -8.02
N ILE A 58 2.38 -11.92 -9.19
CA ILE A 58 1.68 -10.87 -9.96
C ILE A 58 0.48 -10.25 -9.22
N ASP A 59 -0.12 -11.02 -8.31
CA ASP A 59 -1.25 -10.68 -7.46
C ASP A 59 -0.82 -10.24 -6.05
N GLN A 60 0.48 -9.99 -5.86
CA GLN A 60 1.07 -9.58 -4.59
C GLN A 60 1.80 -8.24 -4.67
N VAL A 61 1.98 -7.63 -3.50
CA VAL A 61 2.83 -6.46 -3.27
C VAL A 61 3.80 -6.77 -2.13
N VAL A 62 4.99 -6.21 -2.21
CA VAL A 62 5.98 -6.22 -1.12
C VAL A 62 5.96 -4.85 -0.47
N LEU A 63 5.70 -4.83 0.82
CA LEU A 63 5.83 -3.64 1.64
C LEU A 63 7.18 -3.71 2.36
N SER A 64 8.01 -2.68 2.23
CA SER A 64 9.34 -2.62 2.84
C SER A 64 9.48 -1.37 3.72
N MET A 65 10.05 -1.57 4.91
CA MET A 65 10.41 -0.51 5.84
C MET A 65 11.84 -0.65 6.35
N GLU A 66 12.59 0.43 6.34
CA GLU A 66 13.92 0.51 6.98
C GLU A 66 13.94 1.61 8.06
N PHE A 67 14.24 1.23 9.30
CA PHE A 67 14.40 2.18 10.41
C PHE A 67 15.88 2.30 10.81
N PRO A 68 16.41 3.50 11.06
CA PRO A 68 17.80 3.67 11.48
C PRO A 68 18.16 2.80 12.70
N GLY A 69 19.15 1.91 12.52
CA GLY A 69 19.62 1.01 13.57
C GLY A 69 18.85 -0.31 13.69
N TYR A 70 17.89 -0.59 12.81
CA TYR A 70 17.15 -1.85 12.73
C TYR A 70 17.32 -2.50 11.34
N PRO A 71 17.21 -3.84 11.23
CA PRO A 71 17.19 -4.49 9.94
C PRO A 71 15.97 -4.07 9.12
N GLU A 72 16.08 -4.16 7.79
CA GLU A 72 14.93 -3.99 6.89
C GLU A 72 13.83 -5.00 7.24
N GLU A 73 12.61 -4.50 7.38
CA GLU A 73 11.42 -5.30 7.63
C GLU A 73 10.56 -5.34 6.35
N THR A 74 10.35 -6.53 5.79
CA THR A 74 9.53 -6.72 4.59
C THR A 74 8.29 -7.58 4.87
N ALA A 75 7.21 -7.31 4.14
CA ALA A 75 5.99 -8.09 4.15
C ALA A 75 5.47 -8.28 2.72
N CYS A 76 5.27 -9.53 2.31
CA CYS A 76 4.62 -9.86 1.05
C CYS A 76 3.14 -10.20 1.30
N ILE A 77 2.24 -9.48 0.64
CA ILE A 77 0.78 -9.61 0.83
C ILE A 77 0.04 -9.53 -0.51
N THR A 78 -1.17 -10.06 -0.55
CA THR A 78 -2.03 -9.91 -1.74
C THR A 78 -2.53 -8.47 -1.90
N TYR A 79 -3.02 -8.11 -3.08
CA TYR A 79 -3.66 -6.82 -3.27
C TYR A 79 -4.93 -6.61 -2.42
N ASP A 80 -5.63 -7.69 -2.05
CA ASP A 80 -6.80 -7.62 -1.17
C ASP A 80 -6.37 -7.33 0.28
N GLU A 81 -5.33 -8.02 0.76
CA GLU A 81 -4.71 -7.71 2.07
C GLU A 81 -4.13 -6.29 2.08
N TYR A 82 -3.56 -5.83 0.97
CA TYR A 82 -3.05 -4.47 0.83
C TYR A 82 -4.15 -3.41 0.89
N LEU A 83 -5.29 -3.67 0.26
CA LEU A 83 -6.47 -2.80 0.39
C LEU A 83 -6.92 -2.70 1.85
N GLN A 84 -6.92 -3.81 2.60
CA GLN A 84 -7.25 -3.79 4.03
C GLN A 84 -6.26 -2.95 4.85
N VAL A 85 -4.95 -3.04 4.55
CA VAL A 85 -3.93 -2.18 5.15
C VAL A 85 -4.24 -0.70 4.89
N ILE A 86 -4.63 -0.35 3.67
CA ILE A 86 -5.01 1.01 3.33
C ILE A 86 -6.25 1.46 4.11
N GLU A 87 -7.28 0.63 4.18
CA GLU A 87 -8.51 0.94 4.90
C GLU A 87 -8.26 1.16 6.40
N CYS A 88 -7.44 0.31 7.03
CA CYS A 88 -6.99 0.51 8.41
C CYS A 88 -6.24 1.83 8.56
N GLY A 89 -5.30 2.13 7.66
CA GLY A 89 -4.54 3.38 7.70
C GLY A 89 -5.43 4.61 7.62
N LEU A 90 -6.46 4.58 6.77
CA LEU A 90 -7.43 5.67 6.65
C LEU A 90 -8.26 5.84 7.92
N GLN A 91 -8.70 4.76 8.57
CA GLN A 91 -9.42 4.85 9.84
C GLN A 91 -8.64 5.66 10.90
N ASP A 92 -7.31 5.59 10.89
CA ASP A 92 -6.45 6.25 11.87
C ASP A 92 -6.10 7.72 11.54
N VAL A 93 -6.23 8.14 10.27
CA VAL A 93 -5.75 9.46 9.81
C VAL A 93 -6.80 10.37 9.18
N MET A 94 -7.98 9.84 8.85
CA MET A 94 -8.99 10.60 8.08
C MET A 94 -9.46 11.87 8.78
N ASP A 95 -9.45 11.89 10.12
CA ASP A 95 -9.85 13.07 10.90
C ASP A 95 -8.94 14.28 10.74
N ARG A 96 -7.76 14.11 10.15
CA ARG A 96 -6.77 15.18 9.93
C ARG A 96 -7.01 16.00 8.66
N TYR A 97 -7.87 15.51 7.77
CA TYR A 97 -8.09 16.11 6.46
C TYR A 97 -9.37 16.95 6.43
N GLU A 98 -9.42 17.96 5.56
CA GLU A 98 -10.63 18.73 5.30
C GLU A 98 -11.65 17.90 4.50
N ASP A 99 -12.93 18.27 4.54
CA ASP A 99 -14.01 17.51 3.89
C ASP A 99 -13.74 17.25 2.39
N SER A 100 -13.22 18.25 1.67
CA SER A 100 -12.88 18.13 0.25
C SER A 100 -11.76 17.11 -0.01
N GLU A 101 -10.77 17.06 0.88
CA GLU A 101 -9.66 16.11 0.80
C GLU A 101 -10.10 14.69 1.19
N ARG A 102 -10.94 14.57 2.22
CA ARG A 102 -11.54 13.30 2.61
C ARG A 102 -12.35 12.70 1.47
N GLU A 103 -13.16 13.52 0.80
CA GLU A 103 -13.96 13.10 -0.34
C GLU A 103 -13.07 12.55 -1.47
N GLU A 104 -11.99 13.26 -1.82
CA GLU A 104 -11.03 12.82 -2.84
C GLU A 104 -10.39 11.46 -2.50
N ILE A 105 -9.94 11.29 -1.25
CA ILE A 105 -9.35 10.04 -0.77
C ILE A 105 -10.36 8.89 -0.84
N LEU A 106 -11.57 9.10 -0.32
CA LEU A 106 -12.62 8.06 -0.28
C LEU A 106 -13.10 7.68 -1.68
N GLN A 107 -13.26 8.64 -2.59
CA GLN A 107 -13.60 8.35 -3.99
C GLN A 107 -12.50 7.54 -4.68
N THR A 108 -11.23 7.81 -4.36
CA THR A 108 -10.09 7.07 -4.93
C THR A 108 -10.05 5.64 -4.37
N LEU A 109 -10.26 5.48 -3.06
CA LEU A 109 -10.36 4.18 -2.41
C LEU A 109 -11.51 3.34 -2.99
N GLU A 110 -12.68 3.95 -3.18
CA GLU A 110 -13.84 3.26 -3.72
C GLU A 110 -13.60 2.77 -5.15
N LYS A 111 -12.92 3.57 -5.98
CA LYS A 111 -12.47 3.10 -7.30
C LYS A 111 -11.53 1.89 -7.19
N ALA A 112 -10.63 1.88 -6.21
CA ALA A 112 -9.67 0.79 -6.01
C ALA A 112 -10.36 -0.51 -5.58
N ARG A 113 -11.36 -0.43 -4.70
CA ARG A 113 -12.22 -1.56 -4.34
C ARG A 113 -12.89 -2.18 -5.57
N ASN A 114 -13.49 -1.32 -6.40
CA ASN A 114 -14.18 -1.77 -7.61
C ASN A 114 -13.24 -2.42 -8.63
N GLU A 115 -12.00 -1.93 -8.75
CA GLU A 115 -10.98 -2.53 -9.63
C GLU A 115 -10.60 -3.95 -9.17
N LEU A 116 -10.44 -4.17 -7.86
CA LEU A 116 -10.15 -5.50 -7.32
C LEU A 116 -11.37 -6.43 -7.40
N GLY A 117 -12.57 -5.93 -7.10
CA GLY A 117 -13.81 -6.68 -7.23
C GLY A 117 -14.05 -7.19 -8.66
N ARG A 118 -13.84 -6.36 -9.69
CA ARG A 118 -13.96 -6.76 -11.09
C ARG A 118 -12.96 -7.84 -11.51
N LYS A 119 -11.75 -7.84 -10.94
CA LYS A 119 -10.75 -8.88 -11.26
C LYS A 119 -11.18 -10.25 -10.75
N ASN A 120 -11.81 -10.30 -9.58
CA ASN A 120 -12.28 -11.55 -8.99
C ASN A 120 -13.49 -12.14 -9.74
N GLU A 121 -14.21 -11.35 -10.54
CA GLU A 121 -15.32 -11.82 -11.40
C GLU A 121 -14.83 -12.35 -12.77
N LEU A 122 -13.58 -12.07 -13.14
CA LEU A 122 -13.01 -12.40 -14.46
C LEU A 122 -12.01 -13.58 -14.42
N THR A 123 -11.68 -14.09 -13.23
CA THR A 123 -10.84 -15.29 -12.99
C THR A 123 -11.67 -16.50 -12.67
#